data_AF-A0A929MT49-F1
#
_entry.id   AF-A0A929MT49-F1
#
_cell.length_a   1.000
_cell.length_b   1.000
_cell.length_c   1.000
_cell.angle_alpha   90.00
_cell.angle_beta   90.00
_cell.angle_gamma   90.00
#
_symmetry.space_group_name_H-M   'P 1'
#
loop_
_entity.id
_entity.type
_entity.pdbx_description
1 polymer ?
#
loop_
_entity_poly.entity_id
_entity_poly.type
_entity_poly.pdbx_seq_one_letter_code
_entity_poly.pdbx_strand_id
1 'polypeptide(L)' 'MKAYQIVQKARDIKRISTSDVIGALCGDDFIECHGDRIMGDDAAIIGGVGLVDDQPMT' A
#
# COMPACT_ATOMS: atom_id res chain seq x y z
N MET A 1 14.82 -4.85 -22.46
CA MET A 1 14.90 -5.62 -21.20
C MET A 1 14.34 -7.01 -21.49
N LYS A 2 15.04 -8.10 -21.15
CA LYS A 2 14.50 -9.46 -21.36
C LYS A 2 13.35 -9.71 -20.38
N ALA A 3 12.38 -10.56 -20.73
CA ALA A 3 11.23 -10.87 -19.87
C ALA A 3 11.66 -11.30 -18.45
N TYR A 4 12.71 -12.11 -18.34
CA TYR A 4 13.26 -12.55 -17.05
C TYR A 4 13.76 -11.37 -16.18
N GLN A 5 14.43 -10.38 -16.78
CA GLN A 5 14.93 -9.21 -16.05
C GLN A 5 13.80 -8.34 -15.49
N ILE A 6 12.64 -8.31 -16.17
CA ILE A 6 11.45 -7.60 -15.68
C ILE A 6 10.90 -8.28 -14.42
N VAL A 7 10.77 -9.61 -14.46
CA VAL A 7 10.28 -10.39 -13.30
C VAL A 7 11.24 -10.30 -12.12
N GLN A 8 12.55 -10.31 -12.37
CA GLN A 8 13.57 -10.10 -11.33
C GLN A 8 13.36 -8.76 -10.61
N LYS A 9 13.15 -7.67 -11.36
CA LYS A 9 12.85 -6.35 -10.78
C LYS A 9 11.52 -6.29 -10.05
N ALA A 10 10.51 -7.01 -10.53
CA ALA A 10 9.20 -7.07 -9.89
C ALA A 10 9.23 -7.78 -8.53
N ARG A 11 10.20 -8.68 -8.31
CA ARG A 11 10.38 -9.47 -7.08
C ARG A 11 11.58 -9.03 -6.24
N ASP A 12 12.15 -7.88 -6.54
CA ASP A 12 13.26 -7.33 -5.75
C ASP A 12 12.79 -7.03 -4.33
N ILE A 13 13.57 -7.43 -3.33
CA ILE A 13 13.32 -7.15 -1.90
C ILE A 13 13.25 -5.64 -1.63
N LYS A 14 13.96 -4.83 -2.42
CA LYS A 14 13.97 -3.37 -2.31
C LYS A 14 12.80 -2.70 -3.04
N ARG A 15 11.89 -3.47 -3.63
CA ARG A 15 10.71 -2.90 -4.28
C ARG A 15 9.86 -2.20 -3.22
N ILE A 16 9.43 -0.98 -3.54
CA ILE A 16 8.57 -0.17 -2.67
C ILE A 16 7.36 -0.98 -2.21
N SER A 17 7.05 -0.88 -0.92
CA SER A 17 5.90 -1.52 -0.31
C SER A 17 4.65 -0.64 -0.42
N THR A 18 3.49 -1.21 -0.13
CA THR A 18 2.23 -0.45 -0.12
C THR A 18 2.26 0.68 0.91
N SER A 19 2.88 0.47 2.09
CA SER A 19 3.01 1.52 3.11
C SER A 19 3.88 2.69 2.63
N ASP A 20 4.94 2.43 1.87
CA ASP A 20 5.76 3.49 1.28
C ASP A 20 4.95 4.32 0.27
N VAL A 21 4.12 3.66 -0.54
CA VAL A 21 3.27 4.33 -1.53
C VAL A 21 2.20 5.17 -0.84
N ILE A 22 1.53 4.64 0.19
CA ILE A 22 0.53 5.38 0.97
C ILE A 22 1.16 6.61 1.63
N GLY A 23 2.31 6.47 2.29
CA GLY A 23 3.00 7.60 2.92
C GLY A 23 3.44 8.67 1.92
N ALA A 24 3.84 8.28 0.71
CA ALA A 24 4.21 9.22 -0.34
C ALA A 24 3.02 9.96 -0.97
N LEU A 25 1.84 9.35 -1.00
CA LEU A 25 0.64 9.92 -1.62
C LEU A 25 -0.23 10.70 -0.63
N CYS A 26 -0.45 10.15 0.56
CA CYS A 26 -1.39 10.66 1.54
C CYS A 26 -0.72 11.44 2.67
N GLY A 27 0.62 11.38 2.81
CA GLY A 27 1.32 12.00 3.93
C GLY A 27 0.78 11.52 5.29
N ASP A 28 0.53 12.48 6.18
CA ASP A 28 0.03 12.24 7.54
C ASP A 28 -1.51 12.08 7.62
N ASP A 29 -2.24 12.25 6.50
CA ASP A 29 -3.71 12.24 6.48
C ASP A 29 -4.30 10.82 6.34
N PHE A 30 -3.47 9.79 6.16
CA PHE A 30 -3.93 8.42 6.03
C PHE A 30 -4.36 7.83 7.38
N ILE A 31 -5.58 7.32 7.43
CA ILE A 31 -6.15 6.61 8.58
C ILE A 31 -6.35 5.14 8.18
N GLU A 32 -5.52 4.26 8.74
CA GLU A 32 -5.62 2.82 8.52
C GLU A 32 -6.89 2.23 9.17
N CYS A 33 -7.59 1.39 8.42
CA CYS A 33 -8.77 0.65 8.86
C CYS A 33 -8.40 -0.82 9.07
N HIS A 34 -8.62 -1.30 10.28
CA HIS A 34 -8.28 -2.67 10.67
C HIS A 34 -9.50 -3.59 10.74
N GLY A 35 -9.27 -4.86 10.41
CA GLY A 35 -10.18 -5.97 10.66
C GLY A 35 -11.34 -6.14 9.68
N ASP A 36 -11.77 -7.38 9.55
CA ASP A 36 -12.88 -7.82 8.69
C ASP A 36 -14.26 -7.80 9.39
N ARG A 37 -14.30 -7.38 10.67
CA ARG A 37 -15.46 -7.43 11.58
C ARG A 37 -15.95 -8.82 11.97
N ILE A 38 -15.24 -9.89 11.61
CA ILE A 38 -15.66 -11.28 11.86
C ILE A 38 -14.57 -12.02 12.65
N MET A 39 -13.35 -12.08 12.12
CA MET A 39 -12.28 -12.90 12.67
C MET A 39 -11.11 -12.05 13.19
N GLY A 40 -10.61 -11.11 12.40
CA GLY A 40 -9.43 -10.36 12.78
C GLY A 40 -8.85 -9.49 11.67
N ASP A 41 -7.71 -8.89 11.98
CA ASP A 41 -6.94 -8.06 11.08
C ASP A 41 -5.87 -8.89 10.38
N ASP A 42 -5.79 -8.81 9.05
CA ASP A 42 -4.81 -9.54 8.25
C ASP A 42 -3.58 -8.66 8.00
N ALA A 43 -2.44 -9.06 8.59
CA ALA A 43 -1.17 -8.33 8.44
C ALA A 43 -0.63 -8.26 7.00
N ALA A 44 -1.20 -9.04 6.06
CA ALA A 44 -0.86 -8.95 4.64
C ALA A 44 -1.61 -7.81 3.91
N ILE A 45 -2.61 -7.19 4.54
CA ILE A 45 -3.47 -6.17 3.95
C ILE A 45 -3.29 -4.85 4.70
N ILE A 46 -3.18 -3.77 3.94
CA ILE A 46 -3.24 -2.39 4.46
C ILE A 46 -4.36 -1.70 3.68
N GLY A 47 -5.28 -1.05 4.38
CA GLY A 47 -6.40 -0.32 3.78
C GLY A 47 -6.85 0.80 4.72
N GLY A 48 -7.50 1.83 4.20
CA GLY A 48 -7.83 3.00 5.01
C GLY A 48 -8.54 4.09 4.22
N VAL A 49 -8.51 5.31 4.76
CA VAL A 49 -8.95 6.52 4.08
C VAL A 49 -7.87 7.57 4.16
N GLY A 50 -7.67 8.34 3.09
CA GLY A 50 -6.67 9.42 3.07
C GLY A 50 -6.99 10.47 2.01
N LEU A 51 -6.16 11.50 1.94
CA LEU A 51 -6.27 12.57 0.94
C LEU A 51 -5.19 12.39 -0.12
N VAL A 52 -5.55 12.49 -1.39
CA VAL A 52 -4.61 12.62 -2.51
C VAL A 52 -5.03 13.86 -3.29
N ASP A 53 -4.14 14.84 -3.41
CA ASP A 53 -4.44 16.15 -4.02
C ASP A 53 -5.72 16.80 -3.43
N ASP A 54 -5.84 16.79 -2.09
CA ASP A 54 -7.02 17.25 -1.32
C ASP A 54 -8.33 16.48 -1.60
N GLN A 55 -8.26 15.35 -2.30
CA GLN A 55 -9.43 14.51 -2.59
C GLN A 55 -9.46 13.26 -1.70
N PRO A 56 -10.59 12.95 -1.03
CA PRO A 56 -10.70 11.78 -0.17
C PRO A 56 -10.79 10.48 -0.98
N MET A 57 -9.89 9.55 -0.68
CA MET A 57 -9.76 8.24 -1.33
C MET A 57 -9.77 7.10 -0.29
N THR A 58 -10.07 5.88 -0.77
CA THR A 58 -9.96 4.61 -0.02
C THR A 58 -8.87 3.74 -0.61
#